data_AF-A0A369L311-F1
#
_entry.id   AF-A0A369L311-F1
#
_cell.length_a   1.000
_cell.length_b   1.000
_cell.length_c   1.000
_cell.angle_alpha   90.00
_cell.angle_beta   90.00
_cell.angle_gamma   90.00
#
_symmetry.space_group_name_H-M   'P 1'
#
loop_
_entity.id
_entity.type
_entity.pdbx_description
1 polymer ?
#
loop_
_entity_poly.entity_id
_entity_poly.type
_entity_poly.pdbx_seq_one_letter_code
_entity_poly.pdbx_strand_id
1 'polypeptide(L)' 'MTDHHSTATAPDADELLHYLRGYADRYQRQHCRRLEAVTLPRDTWRALGKPETAAGLRIKPEVGDT' A
#
# COMPACT_ATOMS: atom_id res chain seq x y z
N MET A 1 -4.18 34.05 -3.58
CA MET A 1 -4.13 32.85 -2.72
C MET A 1 -4.39 31.68 -3.63
N THR A 2 -3.34 30.98 -4.05
CA THR A 2 -3.46 29.75 -4.84
C THR A 2 -3.57 28.62 -3.84
N ASP A 3 -4.80 28.18 -3.60
CA ASP A 3 -5.09 26.93 -2.91
C ASP A 3 -4.40 25.80 -3.67
N HIS A 4 -3.22 25.41 -3.18
CA HIS A 4 -2.60 24.15 -3.51
C HIS A 4 -3.44 23.06 -2.85
N HIS A 5 -4.60 22.76 -3.40
CA HIS A 5 -5.15 21.43 -3.28
C HIS A 5 -4.14 20.52 -3.97
N SER A 6 -3.23 19.95 -3.18
CA SER A 6 -2.48 18.76 -3.57
C SER A 6 -3.51 17.68 -3.89
N THR A 7 -3.99 17.65 -5.14
CA THR A 7 -4.45 16.44 -5.79
C THR A 7 -3.23 15.55 -5.89
N ALA A 8 -2.86 14.92 -4.77
CA ALA A 8 -2.12 13.68 -4.82
C ALA A 8 -3.06 12.72 -5.56
N THR A 9 -2.92 12.68 -6.88
CA THR A 9 -3.46 11.62 -7.72
C THR A 9 -3.15 10.34 -6.97
N ALA A 10 -4.18 9.58 -6.62
CA ALA A 10 -3.99 8.31 -5.93
C ALA A 10 -2.85 7.57 -6.64
N PRO A 11 -1.79 7.15 -5.92
CA PRO A 11 -0.61 6.59 -6.56
C PRO A 11 -1.05 5.50 -7.52
N ASP A 12 -0.55 5.56 -8.76
CA ASP A 12 -0.81 4.53 -9.76
C ASP A 12 -0.48 3.16 -9.15
N ALA A 13 -1.24 2.15 -9.52
CA ALA A 13 -1.12 0.83 -8.89
C ALA A 13 0.31 0.31 -8.90
N ASP A 14 1.02 0.50 -10.02
CA ASP A 14 2.43 0.17 -10.18
C ASP A 14 3.36 0.92 -9.20
N GLU A 15 3.10 2.20 -8.95
CA GLU A 15 3.90 3.00 -8.02
C GLU A 15 3.73 2.49 -6.59
N LEU A 16 2.48 2.19 -6.20
CA LEU A 16 2.21 1.60 -4.89
C LEU A 16 2.87 0.23 -4.73
N LEU A 17 2.81 -0.62 -5.76
CA LEU A 17 3.49 -1.92 -5.75
C LEU A 17 4.99 -1.79 -5.61
N HIS A 18 5.60 -0.81 -6.28
CA HIS A 18 7.02 -0.51 -6.15
C HIS A 18 7.37 -0.12 -4.71
N TYR A 19 6.59 0.77 -4.10
CA TYR A 19 6.78 1.17 -2.69
C TYR A 19 6.60 0.00 -1.73
N LEU A 20 5.57 -0.83 -1.91
CA LEU A 20 5.32 -2.00 -1.06
C LEU A 20 6.48 -3.01 -1.11
N ARG A 21 7.05 -3.22 -2.29
CA ARG A 21 8.22 -4.09 -2.46
C ARG A 21 9.43 -3.54 -1.71
N GLY A 22 9.71 -2.24 -1.86
CA GLY A 22 10.80 -1.58 -1.14
C GLY A 22 10.61 -1.57 0.37
N TYR A 23 9.37 -1.38 0.82
CA TYR A 23 9.00 -1.43 2.24
C TYR A 23 9.20 -2.81 2.83
N ALA A 24 8.74 -3.87 2.16
CA ALA A 24 8.93 -5.25 2.62
C ALA A 24 10.41 -5.65 2.69
N ASP A 25 11.21 -5.25 1.69
CA ASP A 25 12.65 -5.51 1.68
C ASP A 25 13.36 -4.80 2.85
N ARG A 26 13.04 -3.52 3.08
CA ARG A 26 13.56 -2.75 4.22
C ARG A 26 13.15 -3.38 5.56
N TYR A 27 11.88 -3.75 5.71
CA TYR A 27 11.36 -4.39 6.92
C TYR A 27 12.10 -5.69 7.20
N GLN A 28 12.31 -6.51 6.18
CA GLN A 28 13.05 -7.78 6.32
C GLN A 28 14.49 -7.55 6.77
N ARG A 29 15.18 -6.55 6.22
CA ARG A 29 16.54 -6.20 6.65
C ARG A 29 16.59 -5.67 8.08
N GLN A 30 15.59 -4.90 8.51
CA GLN A 30 15.56 -4.29 9.85
C GLN A 30 15.16 -5.28 10.95
N HIS A 31 14.22 -6.18 10.66
CA HIS A 31 13.64 -7.07 11.67
C HIS A 31 14.10 -8.52 11.54
N CYS A 32 14.92 -8.85 10.55
CA CYS A 32 15.32 -10.22 10.19
C CYS A 32 14.11 -11.17 10.03
N ARG A 33 12.95 -10.61 9.64
CA ARG A 33 11.68 -11.33 9.50
C ARG A 33 10.96 -10.83 8.26
N ARG A 34 10.37 -11.75 7.50
CA ARG A 34 9.60 -11.41 6.31
C ARG A 34 8.32 -10.69 6.71
N LEU A 35 7.97 -9.65 5.98
CA LEU A 35 6.65 -9.04 6.07
C LEU A 35 5.66 -9.98 5.36
N GLU A 36 4.62 -10.42 6.06
CA GLU A 36 3.66 -11.41 5.53
C GLU A 36 2.41 -10.73 4.92
N ALA A 37 2.01 -9.60 5.49
CA ALA A 37 0.81 -8.88 5.09
C ALA A 37 0.92 -7.37 5.32
N VAL A 38 0.16 -6.62 4.53
CA VAL A 38 -0.01 -5.17 4.68
C VAL A 38 -1.49 -4.82 4.64
N THR A 39 -1.86 -3.84 5.46
CA THR A 39 -3.19 -3.24 5.42
C THR A 39 -3.10 -1.95 4.62
N LEU A 40 -3.99 -1.79 3.65
CA LEU A 40 -4.11 -0.56 2.86
C LEU A 40 -5.46 0.10 3.12
N PRO A 41 -5.56 1.44 3.02
CA PRO A 41 -6.85 2.11 3.03
C PRO A 41 -7.82 1.48 2.04
N ARG A 42 -9.09 1.36 2.42
CA ARG A 42 -10.10 0.68 1.59
C ARG A 42 -10.23 1.29 0.18
N ASP A 43 -10.15 2.61 0.08
CA ASP A 43 -10.20 3.33 -1.20
C ASP A 43 -9.00 3.01 -2.08
N THR A 44 -7.78 3.00 -1.51
CA THR A 44 -6.57 2.57 -2.20
C THR A 44 -6.69 1.12 -2.65
N TRP A 45 -7.12 0.22 -1.78
CA TRP A 45 -7.32 -1.20 -2.14
C TRP A 45 -8.34 -1.38 -3.27
N ARG A 46 -9.41 -0.58 -3.29
CA ARG A 46 -10.39 -0.56 -4.38
C ARG A 46 -9.81 0.01 -5.68
N ALA A 47 -9.04 1.10 -5.61
CA ALA A 47 -8.40 1.71 -6.77
C ALA A 47 -7.42 0.75 -7.46
N LEU A 48 -6.76 -0.11 -6.69
CA LEU A 48 -5.88 -1.18 -7.20
C LEU A 48 -6.63 -2.37 -7.82
N GLY A 49 -7.96 -2.37 -7.82
CA GLY A 49 -8.75 -3.50 -8.32
C GLY A 49 -8.89 -4.67 -7.35
N LYS A 50 -8.82 -4.42 -6.04
CA LYS A 50 -8.94 -5.43 -4.97
C LYS A 50 -7.86 -6.51 -4.99
N PRO A 51 -6.57 -6.13 -4.99
CA PRO A 51 -5.49 -7.11 -4.98
C PRO A 51 -5.54 -7.94 -3.69
N GLU A 52 -5.52 -9.27 -3.83
CA GLU A 52 -5.40 -10.19 -2.68
C GLU A 52 -3.93 -10.39 -2.29
N THR A 53 -3.03 -10.33 -3.28
CA THR A 53 -1.58 -10.47 -3.10
C THR A 53 -0.84 -9.48 -3.99
N ALA A 54 0.18 -8.82 -3.45
CA ALA A 54 1.08 -8.02 -4.26
C ALA A 54 2.49 -7.97 -3.67
N ALA A 55 3.51 -7.99 -4.54
CA ALA A 55 4.92 -8.13 -4.15
C ALA A 55 5.19 -9.35 -3.23
N GLY A 56 4.36 -10.40 -3.31
CA GLY A 56 4.45 -11.57 -2.43
C GLY A 56 3.96 -11.31 -0.99
N LEU A 57 3.21 -10.23 -0.78
CA LEU A 57 2.55 -9.85 0.47
C LEU A 57 1.05 -10.04 0.33
N ARG A 58 0.40 -10.52 1.38
CA ARG A 58 -1.07 -10.51 1.43
C ARG A 58 -1.55 -9.08 1.67
N ILE A 59 -2.43 -8.57 0.82
CA ILE A 59 -3.02 -7.25 1.00
C ILE A 59 -4.41 -7.40 1.59
N LYS A 60 -4.68 -6.67 2.66
CA LYS A 60 -6.01 -6.56 3.26
C LYS A 60 -6.47 -5.12 3.21
N PRO A 61 -7.74 -4.84 2.88
CA PRO A 61 -8.28 -3.52 3.10
C PRO A 61 -8.35 -3.25 4.60
N GLU A 62 -8.13 -2.00 4.98
CA GLU A 62 -8.44 -1.51 6.30
C GLU A 62 -9.94 -1.74 6.56
N VAL A 63 -10.22 -2.43 7.64
CA VAL A 63 -11.57 -2.61 8.15
C VAL A 63 -11.76 -1.43 9.09
N GLY A 64 -12.42 -0.38 8.61
CA GLY A 64 -12.84 0.71 9.49
C GLY A 64 -13.74 0.12 10.56
N ASP A 65 -13.29 0.17 11.82
CA ASP A 65 -14.14 -0.08 12.98
C ASP A 65 -14.94 1.21 13.18
N THR A 66 -16.15 1.27 12.61
CA THR A 66 -17.14 2.32 12.85
C THR A 66 -18.53 1.70 12.80
#